data_AF-A0A2N2NB97-F1
#
_entry.id   AF-A0A2N2NB97-F1
#
_cell.length_a   1.000
_cell.length_b   1.000
_cell.length_c   1.000
_cell.angle_alpha   90.00
_cell.angle_beta   90.00
_cell.angle_gamma   90.00
#
_symmetry.space_group_name_H-M   'P 1'
#
loop_
_entity.id
_entity.type
_entity.pdbx_description
1 polymer ?
#
loop_
_entity_poly.entity_id
_entity_poly.type
_entity_poly.pdbx_seq_one_letter_code
_entity_poly.pdbx_strand_id
1 'polypeptide(L)'
;MATPNEQLEELFSLVTASEKYSSISPDLIREIGAKELAKRRNLKEAVKETRNKLHQVGSAYQEKPIPYAAWQDELAKLPSDLHNEQVMAALKHQMSMHASTAERLSILPHVFSDALGSIGPLHSILDLACGLNPLCLPWMPVAADVEYTACDIYADMTDYLNLYFEHFKINGSAFVCDLTHTIPQNAVQVALLLKTIPCLDQVDKYAAKRLLSEIKAKYILASFPAHSLGGKSKGMLQNYETRFNHLTEGESWKITKMEFTGELAFLIEK
;
A
#
# COMPACT_ATOMS: atom_id res chain seq x y z
N MET A 1 -30.26 3.63 -26.60
CA MET A 1 -29.60 2.97 -25.46
C MET A 1 -28.21 3.57 -25.37
N ALA A 2 -27.73 3.92 -24.19
CA ALA A 2 -26.36 4.42 -24.02
C ALA A 2 -25.36 3.35 -24.49
N THR A 3 -24.26 3.77 -25.12
CA THR A 3 -23.17 2.88 -25.49
C THR A 3 -22.45 2.37 -24.23
N PRO A 4 -21.73 1.23 -24.30
CA PRO A 4 -20.96 0.73 -23.15
C PRO A 4 -19.99 1.77 -22.57
N ASN A 5 -19.42 2.63 -23.42
CA ASN A 5 -18.52 3.69 -23.00
C ASN A 5 -19.25 4.82 -22.27
N GLU A 6 -20.44 5.23 -22.75
CA GLU A 6 -21.28 6.23 -22.09
C GLU A 6 -21.74 5.74 -20.71
N GLN A 7 -22.12 4.47 -20.58
CA GLN A 7 -22.51 3.88 -19.29
C GLN A 7 -21.34 3.82 -18.30
N LEU A 8 -20.12 3.60 -18.79
CA LEU A 8 -18.92 3.58 -17.96
C LEU A 8 -18.58 4.98 -17.43
N GLU A 9 -18.66 6.01 -18.26
CA GLU A 9 -18.41 7.39 -17.82
C GLU A 9 -19.52 7.92 -16.89
N GLU A 10 -20.78 7.49 -17.09
CA GLU A 10 -21.87 7.77 -16.15
C GLU A 10 -21.62 7.09 -14.79
N LEU A 11 -21.21 5.81 -14.79
CA LEU A 11 -20.81 5.09 -13.58
C LEU A 11 -19.66 5.80 -12.87
N PHE A 12 -18.61 6.16 -13.61
CA PHE A 12 -17.45 6.85 -13.08
C PHE A 12 -17.86 8.14 -12.38
N SER A 13 -18.67 8.97 -13.04
CA SER A 13 -19.19 10.23 -12.49
C SER A 13 -20.01 10.01 -11.22
N LEU A 14 -20.87 8.98 -11.20
CA LEU A 14 -21.66 8.63 -10.03
C LEU A 14 -20.78 8.15 -8.87
N VAL A 15 -19.72 7.38 -9.14
CA VAL A 15 -18.79 6.90 -8.09
C VAL A 15 -18.00 8.06 -7.51
N THR A 16 -17.42 8.93 -8.34
CA THR A 16 -16.54 10.03 -7.93
C THR A 16 -17.27 11.25 -7.38
N ALA A 17 -18.60 11.35 -7.55
CA ALA A 17 -19.42 12.36 -6.87
C ALA A 17 -19.40 12.25 -5.33
N SER A 18 -18.92 11.12 -4.78
CA SER A 18 -18.65 10.98 -3.35
C SER A 18 -17.17 11.23 -3.06
N GLU A 19 -16.89 12.19 -2.17
CA GLU A 19 -15.52 12.54 -1.73
C GLU A 19 -14.69 11.32 -1.30
N LYS A 20 -15.35 10.29 -0.72
CA LYS A 20 -14.70 9.05 -0.29
C LYS A 20 -13.96 8.31 -1.42
N TYR A 21 -14.39 8.46 -2.67
CA TYR A 21 -13.83 7.75 -3.82
C TYR A 21 -13.21 8.69 -4.86
N SER A 22 -13.34 10.02 -4.70
CA SER A 22 -12.88 11.00 -5.70
C SER A 22 -11.37 11.00 -5.89
N SER A 23 -10.61 10.67 -4.85
CA SER A 23 -9.15 10.61 -4.89
C SER A 23 -8.60 9.25 -5.35
N ILE A 24 -9.45 8.25 -5.60
CA ILE A 24 -8.98 6.93 -6.05
C ILE A 24 -8.63 6.98 -7.54
N SER A 25 -7.59 6.24 -7.92
CA SER A 25 -7.14 6.00 -9.29
C SER A 25 -8.32 5.88 -10.26
N PRO A 26 -8.43 6.80 -11.24
CA PRO A 26 -9.49 6.74 -12.24
C PRO A 26 -9.50 5.44 -13.03
N ASP A 27 -8.32 4.86 -13.27
CA ASP A 27 -8.17 3.60 -13.99
C ASP A 27 -8.77 2.43 -13.20
N LEU A 28 -8.51 2.36 -11.89
CA LEU A 28 -9.08 1.34 -11.01
C LEU A 28 -10.61 1.46 -10.94
N ILE A 29 -11.15 2.69 -10.82
CA ILE A 29 -12.61 2.91 -10.80
C ILE A 29 -13.23 2.44 -12.11
N ARG A 30 -12.65 2.82 -13.26
CA ARG A 30 -13.16 2.41 -14.57
C ARG A 30 -13.08 0.91 -14.76
N GLU A 31 -12.01 0.27 -14.32
CA GLU A 31 -11.86 -1.17 -14.49
C GLU A 31 -12.88 -1.96 -13.65
N ILE A 32 -12.99 -1.65 -12.36
CA ILE A 32 -14.00 -2.27 -11.49
C ILE A 32 -15.39 -1.96 -12.05
N GLY A 33 -15.65 -0.71 -12.43
CA GLY A 33 -16.91 -0.27 -13.02
C GLY A 33 -17.31 -1.06 -14.27
N ALA A 34 -16.37 -1.27 -15.20
CA ALA A 34 -16.59 -2.06 -16.41
C ALA A 34 -16.91 -3.53 -16.08
N LYS A 35 -16.17 -4.14 -15.13
CA LYS A 35 -16.43 -5.52 -14.66
C LYS A 35 -17.82 -5.65 -14.02
N GLU A 36 -18.25 -4.65 -13.26
CA GLU A 36 -19.57 -4.67 -12.62
C GLU A 36 -20.70 -4.38 -13.60
N LEU A 37 -20.54 -3.43 -14.54
CA LEU A 37 -21.51 -3.19 -15.61
C LEU A 37 -21.79 -4.44 -16.45
N ALA A 38 -20.76 -5.24 -16.73
CA ALA A 38 -20.90 -6.49 -17.48
C ALA A 38 -21.69 -7.59 -16.72
N LYS A 39 -21.76 -7.52 -15.39
CA LYS A 39 -22.36 -8.56 -14.53
C LYS A 39 -23.72 -8.18 -13.95
N ARG A 40 -23.99 -6.89 -13.78
CA ARG A 40 -25.17 -6.39 -13.05
C ARG A 40 -26.33 -6.08 -13.98
N ARG A 41 -27.53 -6.01 -13.40
CA ARG A 41 -28.77 -5.84 -14.18
C ARG A 41 -29.01 -4.39 -14.61
N ASN A 42 -28.44 -3.43 -13.87
CA ASN A 42 -28.63 -2.01 -14.08
C ASN A 42 -27.46 -1.20 -13.51
N LEU A 43 -27.34 0.06 -13.94
CA LEU A 43 -26.29 0.99 -13.53
C LEU A 43 -26.25 1.20 -12.00
N LYS A 44 -27.41 1.28 -11.34
CA LYS A 44 -27.49 1.50 -9.88
C LYS A 44 -26.83 0.36 -9.10
N GLU A 45 -27.07 -0.89 -9.50
CA GLU A 45 -26.40 -2.07 -8.94
C GLU A 45 -24.90 -2.04 -9.22
N ALA A 46 -24.49 -1.70 -10.46
CA ALA A 46 -23.07 -1.62 -10.82
C ALA A 46 -22.33 -0.56 -9.99
N VAL A 47 -22.90 0.64 -9.80
CA VAL A 47 -22.33 1.71 -8.96
C VAL A 47 -22.20 1.25 -7.51
N LYS A 48 -23.24 0.60 -6.96
CA LYS A 48 -23.22 0.08 -5.58
C LYS A 48 -22.09 -0.94 -5.39
N GLU A 49 -21.99 -1.93 -6.26
CA GLU A 49 -20.99 -2.98 -6.13
C GLU A 49 -19.57 -2.47 -6.44
N THR A 50 -19.43 -1.49 -7.34
CA THR A 50 -18.16 -0.78 -7.55
C THR A 50 -17.68 -0.11 -6.26
N ARG A 51 -18.56 0.66 -5.60
CA ARG A 51 -18.24 1.31 -4.31
C ARG A 51 -17.93 0.29 -3.21
N ASN A 52 -18.67 -0.82 -3.15
CA ASN A 52 -18.38 -1.89 -2.19
C ASN A 52 -16.97 -2.45 -2.40
N LYS A 53 -16.58 -2.66 -3.67
CA LYS A 53 -15.26 -3.17 -4.01
C LYS A 53 -14.15 -2.19 -3.66
N LEU A 54 -14.31 -0.92 -4.04
CA LEU A 54 -13.39 0.17 -3.69
C LEU A 54 -13.23 0.31 -2.17
N HIS A 55 -14.31 0.15 -1.41
CA HIS A 55 -14.24 0.16 0.05
C HIS A 55 -13.41 -1.00 0.59
N GLN A 56 -13.57 -2.22 0.07
CA GLN A 56 -12.81 -3.38 0.53
C GLN A 56 -11.30 -3.27 0.27
N VAL A 57 -10.92 -2.66 -0.87
CA VAL A 57 -9.53 -2.65 -1.33
C VAL A 57 -8.74 -1.41 -0.92
N GLY A 58 -9.43 -0.33 -0.54
CA GLY A 58 -8.80 0.92 -0.12
C GLY A 58 -9.45 1.53 1.11
N SER A 59 -10.71 1.95 1.02
CA SER A 59 -11.28 2.82 2.07
C SER A 59 -11.46 2.13 3.43
N ALA A 60 -11.40 0.80 3.52
CA ALA A 60 -11.41 0.07 4.79
C ALA A 60 -10.17 0.36 5.65
N TYR A 61 -9.07 0.83 5.04
CA TYR A 61 -7.85 1.22 5.75
C TYR A 61 -7.86 2.69 6.20
N GLN A 62 -8.87 3.47 5.79
CA GLN A 62 -9.05 4.89 6.12
C GLN A 62 -10.47 5.10 6.67
N GLU A 63 -10.72 4.69 7.92
CA GLU A 63 -12.06 4.79 8.54
C GLU A 63 -12.57 6.23 8.60
N LYS A 64 -11.65 7.18 8.79
CA LYS A 64 -11.90 8.61 8.82
C LYS A 64 -11.15 9.28 7.67
N PRO A 65 -11.68 10.37 7.10
CA PRO A 65 -10.93 11.18 6.15
C PRO A 65 -9.60 11.63 6.75
N ILE A 66 -8.52 11.43 6.02
CA ILE A 66 -7.19 11.87 6.43
C ILE A 66 -7.05 13.36 6.08
N PRO A 67 -6.71 14.24 7.04
CA PRO A 67 -6.72 15.68 6.82
C PRO A 67 -5.40 16.16 6.17
N TYR A 68 -5.08 15.68 4.97
CA TYR A 68 -3.81 15.97 4.29
C TYR A 68 -3.51 17.47 4.15
N ALA A 69 -4.53 18.31 3.91
CA ALA A 69 -4.36 19.77 3.87
C ALA A 69 -3.86 20.35 5.21
N ALA A 70 -4.39 19.87 6.33
CA ALA A 70 -3.91 20.30 7.65
C ALA A 70 -2.51 19.76 7.95
N TRP A 71 -2.19 18.55 7.49
CA TRP A 71 -0.85 17.98 7.62
C TRP A 71 0.20 18.71 6.79
N GLN A 72 -0.17 19.27 5.63
CA GLN A 72 0.72 20.13 4.86
C GLN A 72 1.13 21.38 5.67
N ASP A 73 0.16 22.02 6.34
CA ASP A 73 0.43 23.17 7.22
C ASP A 73 1.25 22.80 8.47
N GLU A 74 1.07 21.58 8.97
CA GLU A 74 1.86 21.03 10.08
C GLU A 74 3.30 20.72 9.64
N LEU A 75 3.46 20.06 8.49
CA LEU A 75 4.74 19.69 7.91
C LEU A 75 5.62 20.92 7.70
N ALA A 76 5.07 22.03 7.20
CA ALA A 76 5.81 23.28 7.02
C ALA A 76 6.40 23.87 8.32
N LYS A 77 5.90 23.46 9.49
CA LYS A 77 6.36 23.91 10.81
C LYS A 77 7.33 22.93 11.47
N LEU A 78 7.48 21.73 10.92
CA LEU A 78 8.35 20.71 11.47
C LEU A 78 9.84 21.06 11.21
N PRO A 79 10.74 20.66 12.12
CA PRO A 79 12.18 20.70 11.86
C PRO A 79 12.55 19.88 10.62
N SER A 80 13.57 20.31 9.89
CA SER A 80 14.05 19.62 8.69
C SER A 80 14.80 18.31 8.98
N ASP A 81 15.20 18.07 10.23
CA ASP A 81 15.85 16.83 10.63
C ASP A 81 14.80 15.73 10.82
N LEU A 82 14.84 14.74 9.95
CA LEU A 82 13.91 13.61 9.93
C LEU A 82 13.92 12.80 11.23
N HIS A 83 15.03 12.80 11.98
CA HIS A 83 15.18 12.09 13.25
C HIS A 83 14.88 12.97 14.47
N ASN A 84 14.41 14.20 14.27
CA ASN A 84 13.98 15.06 15.36
C ASN A 84 12.78 14.44 16.10
N GLU A 85 12.77 14.50 17.43
CA GLU A 85 11.71 13.91 18.25
C GLU A 85 10.30 14.45 17.91
N GLN A 86 10.19 15.74 17.56
CA GLN A 86 8.92 16.35 17.17
C GLN A 86 8.42 15.80 15.82
N VAL A 87 9.34 15.63 14.86
CA VAL A 87 9.05 15.01 13.56
C VAL A 87 8.57 13.59 13.76
N MET A 88 9.35 12.77 14.48
CA MET A 88 9.01 11.36 14.71
C MET A 88 7.68 11.19 15.46
N ALA A 89 7.35 12.10 16.39
CA ALA A 89 6.04 12.12 17.06
C ALA A 89 4.90 12.45 16.09
N ALA A 90 5.06 13.46 15.22
CA ALA A 90 4.08 13.82 14.21
C ALA A 90 3.86 12.66 13.22
N LEU A 91 4.93 12.04 12.71
CA LEU A 91 4.85 10.91 11.79
C LEU A 91 4.09 9.72 12.42
N LYS A 92 4.36 9.39 13.68
CA LYS A 92 3.60 8.35 14.41
C LYS A 92 2.11 8.68 14.52
N HIS A 93 1.77 9.94 14.81
CA HIS A 93 0.37 10.37 14.86
C HIS A 93 -0.29 10.22 13.49
N GLN A 94 0.37 10.66 12.41
CA GLN A 94 -0.14 10.51 11.05
C GLN A 94 -0.33 9.05 10.65
N MET A 95 0.65 8.20 10.93
CA MET A 95 0.58 6.75 10.72
C MET A 95 -0.60 6.09 11.44
N SER A 96 -1.04 6.62 12.59
CA SER A 96 -2.19 6.09 13.35
C SER A 96 -3.53 6.27 12.65
N MET A 97 -3.61 7.15 11.65
CA MET A 97 -4.83 7.42 10.88
C MET A 97 -5.05 6.44 9.72
N HIS A 98 -4.10 5.54 9.46
CA HIS A 98 -4.20 4.51 8.45
C HIS A 98 -4.03 3.12 9.08
N ALA A 99 -5.02 2.23 8.93
CA ALA A 99 -5.13 1.00 9.73
C ALA A 99 -3.87 0.11 9.66
N SER A 100 -3.32 -0.09 8.46
CA SER A 100 -2.12 -0.92 8.25
C SER A 100 -0.89 -0.41 9.01
N THR A 101 -0.68 0.91 9.02
CA THR A 101 0.45 1.56 9.71
C THR A 101 0.18 1.77 11.20
N ALA A 102 -1.09 1.98 11.59
CA ALA A 102 -1.50 2.07 12.99
C ALA A 102 -1.21 0.76 13.74
N GLU A 103 -1.51 -0.40 13.14
CA GLU A 103 -1.17 -1.71 13.68
C GLU A 103 0.35 -1.87 13.91
N ARG A 104 1.16 -1.31 13.00
CA ARG A 104 2.62 -1.41 13.04
C ARG A 104 3.27 -0.53 14.12
N LEU A 105 2.57 0.49 14.65
CA LEU A 105 3.15 1.43 15.63
C LEU A 105 3.75 0.73 16.85
N SER A 106 3.16 -0.40 17.28
CA SER A 106 3.62 -1.18 18.45
C SER A 106 4.97 -1.88 18.22
N ILE A 107 5.31 -2.21 16.97
CA ILE A 107 6.53 -2.92 16.57
C ILE A 107 7.49 -2.03 15.77
N LEU A 108 7.09 -0.80 15.44
CA LEU A 108 7.85 0.17 14.65
C LEU A 108 9.31 0.35 15.11
N PRO A 109 9.64 0.36 16.42
CA PRO A 109 11.03 0.54 16.85
C PRO A 109 12.02 -0.52 16.33
N HIS A 110 11.56 -1.71 15.95
CA HIS A 110 12.44 -2.82 15.57
C HIS A 110 12.03 -3.56 14.29
N VAL A 111 10.78 -3.44 13.82
CA VAL A 111 10.26 -4.23 12.68
C VAL A 111 11.14 -4.15 11.43
N PHE A 112 11.63 -2.95 11.06
CA PHE A 112 12.46 -2.78 9.87
C PHE A 112 13.94 -3.11 10.11
N SER A 113 14.48 -2.85 11.31
CA SER A 113 15.84 -3.27 11.64
C SER A 113 15.97 -4.79 11.67
N ASP A 114 14.97 -5.47 12.24
CA ASP A 114 14.94 -6.93 12.31
C ASP A 114 14.74 -7.54 10.92
N ALA A 115 13.83 -6.98 10.12
CA ALA A 115 13.48 -7.52 8.81
C ALA A 115 14.50 -7.20 7.71
N LEU A 116 15.18 -6.05 7.78
CA LEU A 116 16.02 -5.54 6.68
C LEU A 116 17.46 -5.26 7.10
N GLY A 117 17.81 -5.38 8.39
CA GLY A 117 19.14 -5.05 8.90
C GLY A 117 20.26 -5.89 8.29
N SER A 118 19.99 -7.16 7.94
CA SER A 118 20.96 -8.05 7.30
C SER A 118 21.31 -7.66 5.86
N ILE A 119 20.46 -6.86 5.21
CA ILE A 119 20.66 -6.36 3.84
C ILE A 119 20.91 -4.85 3.81
N GLY A 120 21.01 -4.21 4.98
CA GLY A 120 21.26 -2.77 5.11
C GLY A 120 22.74 -2.39 4.86
N PRO A 121 23.02 -1.10 4.61
CA PRO A 121 22.05 -0.04 4.42
C PRO A 121 21.28 -0.16 3.10
N LEU A 122 20.02 0.27 3.08
CA LEU A 122 19.18 0.27 1.90
C LEU A 122 19.45 1.52 1.06
N HIS A 123 19.80 1.36 -0.21
CA HIS A 123 20.05 2.44 -1.16
C HIS A 123 18.88 2.69 -2.12
N SER A 124 17.99 1.71 -2.34
CA SER A 124 16.78 1.93 -3.14
C SER A 124 15.61 1.06 -2.69
N ILE A 125 14.45 1.70 -2.52
CA ILE A 125 13.21 1.10 -2.02
C ILE A 125 12.09 1.33 -3.05
N LEU A 126 11.33 0.27 -3.33
CA LEU A 126 10.04 0.36 -4.03
C LEU A 126 8.91 -0.08 -3.08
N ASP A 127 8.09 0.85 -2.61
CA ASP A 127 6.97 0.58 -1.70
C ASP A 127 5.63 0.50 -2.47
N LEU A 128 5.00 -0.68 -2.47
CA LEU A 128 3.87 -1.03 -3.33
C LEU A 128 2.57 -1.16 -2.54
N ALA A 129 1.56 -0.36 -2.91
CA ALA A 129 0.38 -0.10 -2.08
C ALA A 129 0.82 0.43 -0.71
N CYS A 130 1.62 1.49 -0.77
CA CYS A 130 2.45 1.94 0.34
C CYS A 130 1.62 2.43 1.55
N GLY A 131 0.38 2.87 1.34
CA GLY A 131 -0.36 3.59 2.37
C GLY A 131 0.48 4.74 2.94
N LEU A 132 0.50 4.88 4.26
CA LEU A 132 1.39 5.82 4.97
C LEU A 132 2.74 5.20 5.40
N ASN A 133 3.13 4.04 4.86
CA ASN A 133 4.39 3.39 5.22
C ASN A 133 5.66 4.19 4.90
N PRO A 134 5.71 5.09 3.89
CA PRO A 134 6.89 5.94 3.69
C PRO A 134 7.21 6.82 4.89
N LEU A 135 6.22 7.13 5.75
CA LEU A 135 6.45 7.86 7.00
C LEU A 135 7.28 7.05 8.02
N CYS A 136 7.46 5.74 7.81
CA CYS A 136 8.32 4.88 8.62
C CYS A 136 9.82 5.05 8.32
N LEU A 137 10.21 5.87 7.33
CA LEU A 137 11.61 6.01 6.90
C LEU A 137 12.62 6.27 8.04
N PRO A 138 12.34 7.10 9.08
CA PRO A 138 13.28 7.29 10.20
C PRO A 138 13.63 6.03 10.98
N TRP A 139 12.85 4.95 10.85
CA TRP A 139 13.04 3.66 11.54
C TRP A 139 13.61 2.57 10.62
N MET A 140 13.90 2.88 9.36
CA MET A 140 14.45 1.92 8.40
C MET A 140 15.99 1.98 8.36
N PRO A 141 16.68 0.84 8.12
CA PRO A 141 18.14 0.82 7.98
C PRO A 141 18.58 1.34 6.61
N VAL A 142 18.33 2.61 6.32
CA VAL A 142 18.58 3.24 5.01
C VAL A 142 19.92 3.96 4.95
N ALA A 143 20.48 4.06 3.75
CA ALA A 143 21.58 4.97 3.47
C ALA A 143 21.10 6.42 3.46
N ALA A 144 22.02 7.37 3.68
CA ALA A 144 21.69 8.80 3.67
C ALA A 144 21.20 9.30 2.29
N ASP A 145 21.57 8.59 1.22
CA ASP A 145 21.23 8.89 -0.18
C ASP A 145 20.17 7.94 -0.76
N VAL A 146 19.38 7.29 0.09
CA VAL A 146 18.37 6.31 -0.34
C VAL A 146 17.39 6.90 -1.35
N GLU A 147 17.17 6.17 -2.44
CA GLU A 147 16.09 6.43 -3.38
C GLU A 147 14.81 5.74 -2.91
N TYR A 148 13.71 6.50 -2.76
CA TYR A 148 12.45 5.97 -2.27
C TYR A 148 11.34 6.15 -3.30
N THR A 149 10.95 5.07 -3.98
CA THR A 149 9.80 5.07 -4.89
C THR A 149 8.60 4.46 -4.19
N ALA A 150 7.46 5.14 -4.17
CA ALA A 150 6.23 4.68 -3.54
C ALA A 150 5.06 4.77 -4.51
N CYS A 151 4.10 3.85 -4.40
CA CYS A 151 2.85 4.00 -5.11
C CYS A 151 1.65 3.45 -4.35
N ASP A 152 0.50 4.11 -4.51
CA ASP A 152 -0.79 3.69 -3.97
C ASP A 152 -1.92 4.08 -4.93
N ILE A 153 -3.15 3.68 -4.65
CA ILE A 153 -4.31 4.00 -5.48
C ILE A 153 -4.90 5.38 -5.17
N TYR A 154 -4.43 6.07 -4.12
CA TYR A 154 -4.97 7.36 -3.65
C TYR A 154 -4.08 8.55 -4.07
N ALA A 155 -4.63 9.46 -4.88
CA ALA A 155 -3.93 10.65 -5.37
C ALA A 155 -3.57 11.63 -4.25
N ASP A 156 -4.52 11.94 -3.37
CA ASP A 156 -4.31 12.83 -2.22
C ASP A 156 -3.23 12.32 -1.25
N MET A 157 -3.19 11.00 -1.05
CA MET A 157 -2.12 10.34 -0.31
C MET A 157 -0.77 10.51 -0.99
N THR A 158 -0.67 10.20 -2.29
CA THR A 158 0.61 10.30 -3.01
C THR A 158 1.09 11.75 -3.11
N ASP A 159 0.17 12.70 -3.25
CA ASP A 159 0.48 14.13 -3.26
C ASP A 159 1.08 14.57 -1.92
N TYR A 160 0.47 14.15 -0.80
CA TYR A 160 1.02 14.42 0.53
C TYR A 160 2.39 13.77 0.74
N LEU A 161 2.58 12.52 0.29
CA LEU A 161 3.86 11.83 0.39
C LEU A 161 4.97 12.53 -0.40
N ASN A 162 4.66 13.13 -1.55
CA ASN A 162 5.62 13.95 -2.30
C ASN A 162 6.00 15.23 -1.53
N LEU A 163 5.04 15.90 -0.89
CA LEU A 163 5.33 17.05 -0.02
C LEU A 163 6.23 16.65 1.17
N TYR A 164 5.98 15.48 1.75
CA TYR A 164 6.84 14.90 2.79
C TYR A 164 8.26 14.66 2.28
N PHE A 165 8.44 14.04 1.11
CA PHE A 165 9.77 13.81 0.53
C PHE A 165 10.51 15.12 0.24
N GLU A 166 9.81 16.12 -0.29
CA GLU A 166 10.37 17.45 -0.55
C GLU A 166 10.83 18.14 0.74
N HIS A 167 9.99 18.15 1.78
CA HIS A 167 10.30 18.81 3.05
C HIS A 167 11.56 18.26 3.71
N PHE A 168 11.71 16.93 3.73
CA PHE A 168 12.87 16.26 4.34
C PHE A 168 14.03 16.03 3.36
N LYS A 169 13.94 16.54 2.12
CA LYS A 169 14.95 16.38 1.06
C LYS A 169 15.32 14.93 0.78
N ILE A 170 14.34 14.04 0.87
CA ILE A 170 14.48 12.63 0.54
C ILE A 170 14.48 12.52 -0.99
N ASN A 171 15.37 11.71 -1.57
CA ASN A 171 15.33 11.37 -2.99
C ASN A 171 14.15 10.42 -3.25
N GLY A 172 12.93 10.94 -3.13
CA GLY A 172 11.71 10.15 -3.12
C GLY A 172 10.68 10.63 -4.13
N SER A 173 9.84 9.70 -4.58
CA SER A 173 8.66 10.01 -5.39
C SER A 173 7.52 9.06 -5.03
N ALA A 174 6.31 9.62 -4.93
CA ALA A 174 5.07 8.88 -4.77
C ALA A 174 4.15 9.12 -5.98
N PHE A 175 3.51 8.09 -6.50
CA PHE A 175 2.60 8.23 -7.63
C PHE A 175 1.41 7.28 -7.56
N VAL A 176 0.32 7.64 -8.24
CA VAL A 176 -0.87 6.81 -8.31
C VAL A 176 -0.60 5.58 -9.17
N CYS A 177 -0.85 4.39 -8.63
CA CYS A 177 -0.65 3.13 -9.33
C CYS A 177 -1.69 2.09 -8.93
N ASP A 178 -2.23 1.39 -9.93
CA ASP A 178 -3.01 0.17 -9.75
C ASP A 178 -2.16 -1.06 -10.08
N LEU A 179 -1.75 -1.78 -9.04
CA LEU A 179 -0.92 -2.98 -9.11
C LEU A 179 -1.61 -4.17 -9.79
N THR A 180 -2.92 -4.08 -10.04
CA THR A 180 -3.63 -5.08 -10.85
C THR A 180 -3.39 -4.92 -12.35
N HIS A 181 -2.76 -3.82 -12.79
CA HIS A 181 -2.37 -3.60 -14.20
C HIS A 181 -0.90 -3.33 -14.36
N THR A 182 -0.36 -2.42 -13.55
CA THR A 182 0.96 -1.86 -13.75
C THR A 182 1.86 -2.23 -12.59
N ILE A 183 3.02 -2.78 -12.91
CA ILE A 183 4.08 -3.06 -11.94
C ILE A 183 5.23 -2.11 -12.25
N PRO A 184 5.62 -1.22 -11.32
CA PRO A 184 6.76 -0.34 -11.52
C PRO A 184 8.02 -1.15 -11.88
N GLN A 185 8.74 -0.70 -12.91
CA GLN A 185 9.85 -1.44 -13.52
C GLN A 185 11.23 -0.96 -13.06
N ASN A 186 11.28 -0.15 -11.99
CA ASN A 186 12.50 0.34 -11.36
C ASN A 186 13.27 -0.85 -10.78
N ALA A 187 14.56 -0.95 -11.09
CA ALA A 187 15.44 -1.91 -10.46
C ALA A 187 15.84 -1.37 -9.08
N VAL A 188 15.46 -2.06 -8.01
CA VAL A 188 15.70 -1.61 -6.63
C VAL A 188 16.40 -2.67 -5.79
N GLN A 189 16.99 -2.26 -4.67
CA GLN A 189 17.54 -3.18 -3.68
C GLN A 189 16.42 -3.96 -3.01
N VAL A 190 15.38 -3.28 -2.52
CA VAL A 190 14.24 -3.93 -1.86
C VAL A 190 12.91 -3.39 -2.35
N ALA A 191 11.95 -4.29 -2.61
CA ALA A 191 10.54 -3.93 -2.75
C ALA A 191 9.76 -4.31 -1.49
N LEU A 192 8.83 -3.45 -1.08
CA LEU A 192 7.96 -3.65 0.07
C LEU A 192 6.55 -3.99 -0.43
N LEU A 193 6.02 -5.15 -0.03
CA LEU A 193 4.62 -5.55 -0.24
C LEU A 193 3.98 -5.82 1.12
N LEU A 194 3.70 -4.75 1.87
CA LEU A 194 3.30 -4.86 3.27
C LEU A 194 1.77 -4.95 3.40
N LYS A 195 1.26 -6.13 3.77
CA LYS A 195 -0.19 -6.43 3.89
C LYS A 195 -0.98 -6.26 2.59
N THR A 196 -0.29 -6.23 1.44
CA THR A 196 -0.86 -5.95 0.11
C THR A 196 -1.50 -7.18 -0.54
N ILE A 197 -0.86 -8.36 -0.42
CA ILE A 197 -1.28 -9.59 -1.13
C ILE A 197 -2.75 -9.98 -0.85
N PRO A 198 -3.25 -9.97 0.40
CA PRO A 198 -4.65 -10.30 0.67
C PRO A 198 -5.66 -9.35 0.00
N CYS A 199 -5.27 -8.09 -0.22
CA CYS A 199 -6.10 -7.12 -0.92
C CYS A 199 -6.14 -7.42 -2.43
N LEU A 200 -4.97 -7.67 -3.04
CA LEU A 200 -4.86 -8.01 -4.45
C LEU A 200 -5.66 -9.27 -4.80
N ASP A 201 -5.59 -10.31 -3.96
CA ASP A 201 -6.32 -11.57 -4.16
C ASP A 201 -7.84 -11.40 -4.22
N GLN A 202 -8.37 -10.33 -3.62
CA GLN A 202 -9.80 -10.02 -3.71
C GLN A 202 -10.16 -9.48 -5.09
N VAL A 203 -9.28 -8.71 -5.73
CA VAL A 203 -9.53 -8.09 -7.05
C VAL A 203 -9.17 -9.06 -8.17
N ASP A 204 -7.99 -9.67 -8.08
CA ASP A 204 -7.44 -10.62 -9.04
C ASP A 204 -6.53 -11.63 -8.32
N LYS A 205 -6.94 -12.90 -8.32
CA LYS A 205 -6.23 -14.01 -7.67
C LYS A 205 -4.85 -14.31 -8.28
N TYR A 206 -4.56 -13.80 -9.48
CA TYR A 206 -3.29 -13.98 -10.17
C TYR A 206 -2.34 -12.79 -10.01
N ALA A 207 -2.85 -11.63 -9.59
CA ALA A 207 -2.07 -10.40 -9.47
C ALA A 207 -0.86 -10.57 -8.53
N ALA A 208 -1.05 -11.21 -7.37
CA ALA A 208 0.04 -11.41 -6.40
C ALA A 208 1.19 -12.28 -6.96
N LYS A 209 0.87 -13.36 -7.69
CA LYS A 209 1.90 -14.22 -8.29
C LYS A 209 2.68 -13.47 -9.36
N ARG A 210 1.97 -12.79 -10.26
CA ARG A 210 2.56 -11.94 -11.31
C ARG A 210 3.46 -10.87 -10.70
N LEU A 211 2.98 -10.21 -9.64
CA LEU A 211 3.71 -9.16 -8.93
C LEU A 211 5.02 -9.68 -8.36
N LEU A 212 4.98 -10.79 -7.62
CA LEU A 212 6.20 -11.41 -7.07
C LEU A 212 7.19 -11.81 -8.16
N SER A 213 6.75 -12.33 -9.31
CA SER A 213 7.66 -12.70 -10.40
C SER A 213 8.26 -11.49 -11.12
N GLU A 214 7.48 -10.45 -11.41
CA GLU A 214 7.86 -9.37 -12.32
C GLU A 214 8.59 -8.19 -11.65
N ILE A 215 8.46 -8.03 -10.33
CA ILE A 215 9.20 -6.98 -9.61
C ILE A 215 10.71 -7.16 -9.79
N LYS A 216 11.37 -6.09 -10.23
CA LYS A 216 12.82 -5.98 -10.37
C LYS A 216 13.46 -5.55 -9.06
N ALA A 217 13.46 -6.43 -8.07
CA ALA A 217 14.12 -6.19 -6.79
C ALA A 217 15.03 -7.36 -6.42
N LYS A 218 16.17 -7.07 -5.78
CA LYS A 218 17.05 -8.11 -5.21
C LYS A 218 16.36 -8.80 -4.03
N TYR A 219 15.70 -7.99 -3.20
CA TYR A 219 14.94 -8.45 -2.05
C TYR A 219 13.48 -8.01 -2.14
N ILE A 220 12.58 -8.82 -1.59
CA ILE A 220 11.18 -8.45 -1.40
C ILE A 220 10.82 -8.70 0.06
N LEU A 221 10.36 -7.68 0.76
CA LEU A 221 9.72 -7.84 2.07
C LEU A 221 8.21 -7.90 1.87
N ALA A 222 7.64 -9.10 1.94
CA ALA A 222 6.21 -9.31 1.89
C ALA A 222 5.66 -9.51 3.31
N SER A 223 4.51 -8.90 3.63
CA SER A 223 3.87 -9.14 4.93
C SER A 223 2.37 -9.36 4.83
N PHE A 224 1.82 -9.97 5.88
CA PHE A 224 0.42 -10.31 6.04
C PHE A 224 -0.05 -9.85 7.42
N PRO A 225 -1.30 -9.37 7.56
CA PRO A 225 -1.85 -9.05 8.86
C PRO A 225 -2.07 -10.34 9.66
N ALA A 226 -1.76 -10.34 10.96
CA ALA A 226 -2.03 -11.49 11.84
C ALA A 226 -3.50 -11.54 12.32
N HIS A 227 -4.24 -10.45 12.12
CA HIS A 227 -5.64 -10.29 12.50
C HIS A 227 -6.43 -9.63 11.36
N SER A 228 -7.72 -9.93 11.22
CA SER A 228 -8.56 -9.17 10.29
C SER A 228 -8.73 -7.74 10.79
N LEU A 229 -9.03 -6.79 9.90
CA LEU A 229 -9.48 -5.44 10.29
C LEU A 229 -10.66 -5.45 11.30
N GLY A 230 -11.48 -6.51 11.31
CA GLY A 230 -12.56 -6.72 12.29
C GLY A 230 -12.21 -7.55 13.54
N GLY A 231 -10.92 -7.75 13.85
CA GLY A 231 -10.44 -8.40 15.09
C GLY A 231 -10.49 -9.94 15.15
N LYS A 232 -10.89 -10.65 14.09
CA LYS A 232 -10.85 -12.13 14.03
C LYS A 232 -9.42 -12.62 13.72
N SER A 233 -8.94 -13.61 14.47
CA SER A 233 -7.56 -14.11 14.38
C SER A 233 -7.42 -15.62 14.14
N LYS A 234 -8.45 -16.43 14.44
CA LYS A 234 -8.34 -17.90 14.47
C LYS A 234 -8.07 -18.47 13.06
N GLY A 235 -6.90 -19.09 12.87
CA GLY A 235 -6.48 -19.75 11.62
C GLY A 235 -5.91 -18.82 10.55
N MET A 236 -5.87 -17.50 10.79
CA MET A 236 -5.49 -16.52 9.78
C MET A 236 -4.01 -16.62 9.40
N LEU A 237 -3.12 -16.70 10.39
CA LEU A 237 -1.68 -16.84 10.16
C LEU A 237 -1.37 -18.07 9.33
N GLN A 238 -1.95 -19.22 9.66
CA GLN A 238 -1.77 -20.47 8.90
C GLN A 238 -2.28 -20.34 7.47
N ASN A 239 -3.41 -19.67 7.26
CA ASN A 239 -3.96 -19.45 5.92
C ASN A 239 -3.05 -18.55 5.07
N TYR A 240 -2.51 -17.48 5.65
CA TYR A 240 -1.60 -16.58 4.93
C TYR A 240 -0.24 -17.20 4.64
N GLU A 241 0.30 -17.98 5.58
CA GLU A 241 1.52 -18.75 5.35
C GLU A 241 1.31 -19.79 4.24
N THR A 242 0.18 -20.52 4.26
CA THR A 242 -0.18 -21.46 3.18
C THR A 242 -0.32 -20.75 1.84
N ARG A 243 -0.97 -19.58 1.81
CA ARG A 243 -1.12 -18.78 0.59
C ARG A 243 0.23 -18.32 0.07
N PHE A 244 1.12 -17.83 0.94
CA PHE A 244 2.45 -17.39 0.57
C PHE A 244 3.28 -18.55 0.00
N ASN A 245 3.28 -19.70 0.65
CA ASN A 245 4.01 -20.89 0.17
C ASN A 245 3.52 -21.33 -1.21
N HIS A 246 2.21 -21.22 -1.50
CA HIS A 246 1.70 -21.52 -2.84
C HIS A 246 2.10 -20.48 -3.90
N LEU A 247 2.29 -19.21 -3.50
CA LEU A 247 2.76 -18.17 -4.42
C LEU A 247 4.22 -18.36 -4.82
N THR A 248 5.04 -18.89 -3.92
CA THR A 248 6.48 -19.12 -4.13
C THR A 248 6.84 -20.56 -4.50
N GLU A 249 5.82 -21.42 -4.66
CA GLU A 249 6.01 -22.83 -5.01
C GLU A 249 6.72 -22.98 -6.37
N GLY A 250 7.85 -23.70 -6.38
CA GLY A 250 8.66 -23.93 -7.57
C GLY A 250 9.72 -22.87 -7.85
N GLU A 251 9.76 -21.78 -7.08
CA GLU A 251 10.81 -20.76 -7.17
C GLU A 251 12.06 -21.19 -6.41
N SER A 252 13.25 -20.80 -6.91
CA SER A 252 14.53 -21.06 -6.25
C SER A 252 14.93 -19.96 -5.25
N TRP A 253 13.98 -19.14 -4.81
CA TRP A 253 14.24 -18.01 -3.91
C TRP A 253 14.56 -18.47 -2.49
N LYS A 254 15.42 -17.72 -1.82
CA LYS A 254 15.69 -17.94 -0.39
C LYS A 254 14.74 -17.07 0.42
N ILE A 255 14.02 -17.71 1.35
CA ILE A 255 12.93 -17.09 2.10
C ILE A 255 13.23 -17.15 3.59
N THR A 256 13.19 -16.00 4.25
CA THR A 256 13.31 -15.89 5.72
C THR A 256 11.97 -15.44 6.29
N LYS A 257 11.34 -16.31 7.08
CA LYS A 257 10.08 -16.01 7.79
C LYS A 257 10.37 -15.30 9.11
N MET A 258 9.56 -14.30 9.43
CA MET A 258 9.60 -13.54 10.69
C MET A 258 8.17 -13.31 11.20
N GLU A 259 7.97 -13.44 12.50
CA GLU A 259 6.67 -13.21 13.14
C GLU A 259 6.81 -12.05 14.13
N PHE A 260 6.02 -11.00 13.91
CA PHE A 260 5.90 -9.84 14.79
C PHE A 260 4.52 -9.81 15.43
N THR A 261 4.37 -9.02 16.49
CA THR A 261 3.05 -8.74 17.07
C THR A 261 2.14 -8.11 16.01
N GLY A 262 1.13 -8.86 15.56
CA GLY A 262 0.15 -8.36 14.59
C GLY A 262 0.55 -8.50 13.11
N GLU A 263 1.76 -8.98 12.78
CA GLU A 263 2.26 -9.00 11.40
C GLU A 263 3.17 -10.22 11.13
N LEU A 264 2.86 -10.98 10.09
CA LEU A 264 3.69 -12.08 9.59
C LEU A 264 4.46 -11.59 8.36
N ALA A 265 5.78 -11.68 8.37
CA ALA A 265 6.64 -11.17 7.32
C ALA A 265 7.54 -12.25 6.71
N PHE A 266 7.86 -12.08 5.43
CA PHE A 266 8.76 -12.93 4.67
C PHE A 266 9.74 -12.04 3.90
N LEU A 267 11.03 -12.17 4.18
CA LEU A 267 12.09 -11.60 3.36
C LEU A 267 12.47 -12.62 2.28
N ILE A 268 12.25 -12.26 1.03
CA ILE A 268 12.59 -13.05 -0.16
C ILE A 268 13.87 -12.49 -0.75
N GLU A 269 14.85 -13.33 -1.01
CA GLU A 269 16.04 -13.07 -1.81
C GLU A 269 15.89 -13.78 -3.15
N LYS A 270 15.82 -13.00 -4.24
CA LYS A 270 15.59 -13.48 -5.61
C LYS A 270 16.85 -13.99 -6.29
#